data_AF-A0A493TEL3-F1
#
_entry.id   AF-A0A493TEL3-F1
#
_cell.length_a   1.000
_cell.length_b   1.000
_cell.length_c   1.000
_cell.angle_alpha   90.00
_cell.angle_beta   90.00
_cell.angle_gamma   90.00
#
_symmetry.space_group_name_H-M   'P 1'
#
loop_
_entity.id
_entity.type
_entity.pdbx_description
1 polymer ?
#
loop_
_entity_poly.entity_id
_entity_poly.type
_entity_poly.pdbx_seq_one_letter_code
_entity_poly.pdbx_strand_id
1 'polypeptide(L)'
;QQLPASTQRGGGCGREGGFHSALSDTVLSLERLDTDLFRGRHHWVPATRRLFGGQIVGQALVAAAHAVSRDEQVHSLHCYFVRA
;
A
#
# COMPACT_ATOMS: atom_id res chain seq x y z
N GLN A 1 -27.34 49.52 -4.32
CA GLN A 1 -28.16 48.39 -4.78
C GLN A 1 -27.49 47.10 -4.31
N GLN A 2 -28.31 46.20 -3.81
CA GLN A 2 -28.05 44.91 -3.16
C GLN A 2 -26.99 43.95 -3.77
N LEU A 3 -26.37 43.20 -2.85
CA LEU A 3 -25.63 41.91 -2.90
C LEU A 3 -26.42 40.75 -3.59
N PRO A 4 -25.83 39.58 -4.02
CA PRO A 4 -25.08 38.69 -3.11
C PRO A 4 -23.88 37.87 -3.62
N ALA A 5 -23.08 37.51 -2.61
CA ALA A 5 -22.14 36.40 -2.45
C ALA A 5 -22.12 35.28 -3.52
N SER A 6 -20.96 35.07 -4.13
CA SER A 6 -20.49 33.74 -4.51
C SER A 6 -19.38 33.32 -3.56
N THR A 7 -19.80 32.56 -2.56
CA THR A 7 -18.93 31.78 -1.68
C THR A 7 -18.09 30.83 -2.54
N GLN A 8 -16.83 31.18 -2.81
CA GLN A 8 -15.85 30.19 -3.23
C GLN A 8 -15.45 29.35 -2.00
N ARG A 9 -16.28 28.36 -1.69
CA ARG A 9 -15.84 27.16 -0.98
C ARG A 9 -15.14 26.26 -1.99
N GLY A 10 -13.87 26.53 -2.28
CA GLY A 10 -12.94 25.43 -2.54
C GLY A 10 -12.72 24.76 -1.19
N GLY A 11 -13.26 23.59 -0.89
CA GLY A 11 -13.40 22.42 -1.75
C GLY A 11 -12.22 21.50 -1.45
N GLY A 12 -12.37 20.69 -0.40
CA GLY A 12 -11.52 19.52 -0.16
C GLY A 12 -10.28 19.73 0.70
N CYS A 13 -10.46 19.96 2.01
CA CYS A 13 -9.51 19.43 2.99
C CYS A 13 -9.65 17.90 2.99
N GLY A 14 -9.04 17.23 2.01
CA GLY A 14 -8.92 15.78 1.92
C GLY A 14 -7.55 15.33 2.39
N ARG A 15 -7.19 15.64 3.65
CA ARG A 15 -5.93 15.18 4.28
C ARG A 15 -6.04 13.72 4.75
N GLU A 16 -6.37 12.81 3.84
CA GLU A 16 -6.46 11.37 4.16
C GLU A 16 -5.48 10.50 3.34
N GLY A 17 -4.71 11.07 2.40
CA GLY A 17 -3.85 10.31 1.48
C GLY A 17 -2.36 10.22 1.82
N GLY A 18 -1.87 10.85 2.90
CA GLY A 18 -0.42 11.01 3.14
C GLY A 18 0.33 9.71 3.46
N PHE A 19 -0.34 8.76 4.12
CA PHE A 19 0.28 7.49 4.53
C PHE A 19 0.23 6.44 3.41
N HIS A 20 -0.86 6.42 2.63
CA HIS A 20 -1.06 5.44 1.57
C HIS A 20 -0.04 5.64 0.43
N SER A 21 0.23 6.90 0.08
CA SER A 21 1.25 7.24 -0.92
C SER A 21 2.67 6.88 -0.44
N ALA A 22 3.01 7.23 0.80
CA ALA A 22 4.34 6.98 1.37
C ALA A 22 4.67 5.48 1.50
N LEU A 23 3.70 4.64 1.90
CA LEU A 23 3.90 3.19 2.02
C LEU A 23 4.01 2.50 0.66
N SER A 24 3.24 2.99 -0.33
CA SER A 24 3.26 2.46 -1.71
C SER A 24 4.58 2.76 -2.42
N ASP A 25 5.21 3.89 -2.09
CA ASP A 25 6.47 4.33 -2.73
C ASP A 25 7.73 3.71 -2.09
N THR A 26 7.64 3.26 -0.83
CA THR A 26 8.83 2.84 -0.05
C THR A 26 8.85 1.35 0.32
N VAL A 27 7.98 0.93 1.23
CA VAL A 27 8.09 -0.39 1.91
C VAL A 27 7.22 -1.46 1.27
N LEU A 28 6.06 -1.09 0.73
CA LEU A 28 5.11 -2.02 0.10
C LEU A 28 5.24 -2.09 -1.43
N SER A 29 6.25 -1.42 -1.97
CA SER A 29 6.45 -1.35 -3.41
C SER A 29 7.00 -2.67 -3.97
N LEU A 30 6.27 -3.22 -4.95
CA LEU A 30 6.61 -4.46 -5.63
C LEU A 30 6.87 -4.22 -7.11
N GLU A 31 7.93 -4.83 -7.61
CA GLU A 31 8.20 -4.97 -9.02
C GLU A 31 7.51 -6.25 -9.50
N ARG A 32 6.64 -6.15 -10.52
CA ARG A 32 6.07 -7.33 -11.18
C ARG A 32 7.11 -7.87 -12.18
N LEU A 33 7.50 -9.13 -11.99
CA LEU A 33 8.41 -9.82 -12.91
C LEU A 33 7.66 -10.65 -13.94
N ASP A 34 6.55 -11.29 -13.53
CA ASP A 34 5.70 -12.12 -14.38
C ASP A 34 4.28 -12.22 -13.81
N THR A 35 3.43 -13.05 -14.43
CA THR A 35 2.11 -13.44 -13.94
C THR A 35 2.26 -14.09 -12.57
N ASP A 36 1.62 -13.48 -11.56
CA ASP A 36 1.68 -13.88 -10.16
C ASP A 36 3.09 -13.89 -9.53
N LEU A 37 4.10 -13.30 -10.20
CA LEU A 37 5.47 -13.22 -9.70
C LEU A 37 5.87 -11.76 -9.42
N PHE A 38 6.14 -11.47 -8.15
CA PHE A 38 6.47 -10.14 -7.65
C PHE A 38 7.77 -10.15 -6.84
N ARG A 39 8.56 -9.08 -6.95
CA ARG A 39 9.81 -8.86 -6.22
C ARG A 39 9.71 -7.60 -5.36
N GLY A 40 10.04 -7.71 -4.08
CA GLY A 40 10.19 -6.56 -3.19
C GLY A 40 11.39 -5.72 -3.58
N ARG A 41 11.19 -4.42 -3.88
CA ARG A 41 12.27 -3.51 -4.29
C ARG A 41 13.13 -3.04 -3.11
N HIS A 42 12.51 -2.92 -1.93
CA HIS A 42 13.14 -2.31 -0.76
C HIS A 42 13.30 -3.32 0.37
N HIS A 43 14.23 -4.27 0.22
CA HIS A 43 14.75 -5.02 1.34
C HIS A 43 15.76 -4.13 2.07
N TRP A 44 15.28 -3.32 3.02
CA TRP A 44 16.19 -2.80 4.03
C TRP A 44 16.78 -4.02 4.72
N VAL A 45 18.08 -4.27 4.56
CA VAL A 45 18.79 -5.35 5.26
C VAL A 45 19.33 -4.73 6.55
N PRO A 46 18.62 -4.86 7.69
CA PRO A 46 19.18 -4.46 8.95
C PRO A 46 20.50 -5.18 9.19
N ALA A 47 21.38 -4.56 9.98
CA ALA A 47 22.56 -5.24 10.54
C ALA A 47 22.19 -6.55 11.28
N THR A 48 20.95 -6.67 11.77
CA THR A 48 20.41 -7.87 12.44
C THR A 48 19.95 -8.98 11.49
N ARG A 49 19.97 -8.78 10.16
CA ARG A 49 19.49 -9.72 9.12
C ARG A 49 18.05 -10.21 9.29
N ARG A 50 17.25 -9.56 10.14
CA ARG A 50 15.84 -9.95 10.39
C ARG A 50 14.90 -9.00 9.67
N LEU A 51 14.03 -9.56 8.85
CA LEU A 51 12.95 -8.82 8.21
C LEU A 51 11.78 -8.67 9.19
N PHE A 52 11.13 -7.50 9.15
CA PHE A 52 9.92 -7.28 9.92
C PHE A 52 8.76 -8.05 9.27
N GLY A 53 8.11 -8.94 10.03
CA GLY A 53 7.04 -9.79 9.51
C GLY A 53 5.88 -9.00 8.89
N GLY A 54 5.55 -7.83 9.43
CA GLY A 54 4.52 -6.96 8.86
C GLY A 54 4.85 -6.43 7.46
N GLN A 55 6.12 -6.20 7.14
CA GLN A 55 6.54 -5.81 5.79
C GLN A 55 6.33 -6.96 4.81
N ILE A 56 6.73 -8.18 5.19
CA ILE A 56 6.56 -9.36 4.33
C ILE A 56 5.08 -9.64 4.07
N VAL A 57 4.26 -9.60 5.12
CA VAL A 57 2.81 -9.84 5.01
C VAL A 57 2.13 -8.76 4.18
N GLY A 58 2.48 -7.48 4.37
CA GLY A 58 1.94 -6.39 3.57
C GLY A 58 2.29 -6.50 2.09
N GLN A 59 3.54 -6.86 1.77
CA GLN A 59 3.97 -7.12 0.40
C GLN A 59 3.22 -8.32 -0.21
N ALA A 60 3.09 -9.43 0.53
CA ALA A 60 2.32 -10.58 0.06
C ALA A 60 0.85 -10.20 -0.25
N LEU A 61 0.25 -9.35 0.57
CA LEU A 61 -1.11 -8.86 0.38
C LEU A 61 -1.25 -7.99 -0.88
N VAL A 62 -0.31 -7.08 -1.12
CA VAL A 62 -0.30 -6.23 -2.32
C VAL A 62 -0.11 -7.07 -3.59
N ALA A 63 0.76 -8.08 -3.55
CA ALA A 63 0.91 -9.04 -4.66
C ALA A 63 -0.41 -9.78 -4.94
N ALA A 64 -1.08 -10.28 -3.90
CA ALA A 64 -2.36 -10.98 -4.04
C ALA A 64 -3.46 -10.05 -4.60
N ALA A 65 -3.54 -8.81 -4.11
CA ALA A 65 -4.48 -7.81 -4.61
C ALA A 65 -4.26 -7.47 -6.10
N HIS A 66 -3.01 -7.61 -6.59
CA HIS A 66 -2.66 -7.42 -8.00
C HIS A 66 -2.98 -8.62 -8.90
N ALA A 67 -3.31 -9.78 -8.33
CA ALA A 67 -3.68 -11.00 -9.05
C ALA A 67 -5.20 -11.17 -9.20
N VAL A 68 -6.02 -10.41 -8.47
CA VAL A 68 -7.49 -10.49 -8.47
C VAL A 68 -8.13 -9.28 -9.16
N SER A 69 -9.43 -9.38 -9.47
CA SER A 69 -10.21 -8.25 -10.01
C SER A 69 -10.30 -7.10 -9.00
N ARG A 70 -10.49 -5.88 -9.49
CA ARG A 70 -10.62 -4.66 -8.65
C ARG A 70 -11.86 -4.67 -7.75
N ASP A 71 -12.84 -5.52 -8.06
CA ASP A 71 -14.08 -5.66 -7.29
C ASP A 71 -13.92 -6.62 -6.09
N GLU A 72 -12.84 -7.41 -6.06
CA GLU A 72 -12.55 -8.36 -4.99
C GLU A 72 -11.75 -7.68 -3.88
N GLN A 73 -12.29 -7.68 -2.66
CA GLN A 73 -11.64 -7.12 -1.47
C GLN A 73 -11.23 -8.21 -0.50
N VAL A 74 -10.07 -8.03 0.13
CA VAL A 74 -9.56 -8.99 1.11
C VAL A 74 -10.38 -8.92 2.40
N HIS A 75 -11.00 -10.04 2.76
CA HIS A 75 -11.79 -10.17 3.99
C HIS A 75 -10.99 -10.76 5.16
N SER A 76 -9.96 -11.56 4.87
CA SER A 76 -9.09 -12.18 5.88
C SER A 76 -7.78 -12.65 5.24
N LEU A 77 -6.73 -12.78 6.05
CA LEU A 77 -5.41 -13.24 5.62
C LEU A 77 -4.82 -14.17 6.68
N HIS A 78 -4.35 -15.34 6.24
CA HIS A 78 -3.61 -16.27 7.09
C HIS A 78 -2.20 -16.41 6.54
N CYS A 79 -1.20 -16.19 7.38
CA CYS A 79 0.21 -16.31 7.01
C CYS A 79 0.98 -17.08 8.08
N TYR A 80 1.92 -17.92 7.61
CA TYR A 80 2.81 -18.69 8.46
C TYR A 80 4.26 -18.34 8.11
N PHE A 81 5.07 -18.05 9.12
CA PHE A 81 6.51 -17.85 8.96
C PHE A 81 7.21 -19.18 9.18
N VAL A 82 7.79 -19.74 8.11
CA VAL A 82 8.47 -21.04 8.15
C VAL A 82 9.95 -20.95 8.52
N ARG A 83 10.55 -19.75 8.42
CA ARG A 83 12.00 -19.55 8.62
C ARG A 83 12.32 -18.11 9.06
N ALA A 84 13.41 -17.98 9.82
CA ALA A 84 14.05 -16.72 10.19
C ALA A 84 15.45 -16.59 9.57
#